data_AF-A0A167N150-F1
#
_entry.id   AF-A0A167N150-F1
#
_cell.length_a   1.000
_cell.length_b   1.000
_cell.length_c   1.000
_cell.angle_alpha   90.00
_cell.angle_beta   90.00
_cell.angle_gamma   90.00
#
_symmetry.space_group_name_H-M   'P 1'
#
loop_
_entity.id
_entity.type
_entity.pdbx_description
1 polymer ?
#
loop_
_entity_poly.entity_id
_entity_poly.type
_entity_poly.pdbx_seq_one_letter_code
_entity_poly.pdbx_strand_id
1 'polypeptide(L)'
;MEIKKRIYLIGFDLSGGLGLHRYFVDNGYSCTFGDEDGFSSRALNNYQNNLPLVTGFESCQFFTQIQHEDKNGDFIYTHERLLDSLIEEQPNALFIFNYLPVEKWLEQRASCYGYLPKTTKALGLSEAQVLEHWRDYYLAYYEKVISRLEGTENYFAYNHSNENESVLELTRFLASHGITLNLATYKPISEIRGSTDQRFHVQNIREAALYFRYHRFDIDTAINLLQEAEKHQPCRYYFKDELKKWKLEKKTWKSE
;
A
#
# COMPACT_ATOMS: atom_id res chain seq x y z
N MET A 1 -0.24 -26.11 1.92
CA MET A 1 -0.37 -25.87 0.46
C MET A 1 0.96 -25.34 -0.01
N GLU A 2 1.60 -25.99 -0.98
CA GLU A 2 2.85 -25.49 -1.55
C GLU A 2 2.55 -24.22 -2.37
N ILE A 3 3.27 -23.12 -2.10
CA ILE A 3 3.10 -21.88 -2.88
C ILE A 3 3.69 -22.12 -4.26
N LYS A 4 2.82 -22.23 -5.27
CA LYS A 4 3.25 -22.44 -6.65
C LYS A 4 4.05 -21.26 -7.21
N LYS A 5 3.63 -20.03 -6.93
CA LYS A 5 4.28 -18.78 -7.38
C LYS A 5 4.02 -17.65 -6.37
N ARG A 6 5.06 -16.85 -6.11
CA ARG A 6 4.95 -15.56 -5.42
C ARG A 6 4.81 -14.43 -6.42
N ILE A 7 4.18 -13.36 -5.98
CA ILE A 7 3.91 -12.18 -6.79
C ILE A 7 4.43 -10.97 -6.03
N TYR A 8 5.19 -10.13 -6.70
CA TYR A 8 5.79 -8.92 -6.13
C TYR A 8 5.28 -7.70 -6.87
N LEU A 9 4.68 -6.77 -6.13
CA LEU A 9 4.38 -5.45 -6.63
C LEU A 9 5.60 -4.55 -6.37
N ILE A 10 6.33 -4.23 -7.42
CA ILE A 10 7.66 -3.57 -7.38
C ILE A 10 7.65 -2.18 -8.00
N GLY A 11 6.47 -1.62 -8.23
CA GLY A 11 6.33 -0.28 -8.79
C GLY A 11 6.13 0.80 -7.74
N PHE A 12 5.81 1.99 -8.22
CA PHE A 12 5.77 3.19 -7.39
C PHE A 12 4.57 3.20 -6.44
N ASP A 13 4.75 3.86 -5.29
CA ASP A 13 3.61 4.26 -4.46
C ASP A 13 2.69 5.22 -5.20
N LEU A 14 1.46 5.35 -4.70
CA LEU A 14 0.41 6.17 -5.29
C LEU A 14 0.08 5.79 -6.76
N SER A 15 0.44 4.59 -7.18
CA SER A 15 0.20 4.08 -8.55
C SER A 15 -0.70 2.83 -8.52
N GLY A 16 -1.78 2.86 -7.74
CA GLY A 16 -2.80 1.80 -7.70
C GLY A 16 -2.49 0.58 -6.83
N GLY A 17 -1.44 0.62 -6.02
CA GLY A 17 -1.00 -0.51 -5.20
C GLY A 17 -2.01 -0.96 -4.14
N LEU A 18 -2.79 -0.04 -3.55
CA LEU A 18 -3.86 -0.37 -2.60
C LEU A 18 -5.04 -1.08 -3.28
N GLY A 19 -5.40 -0.64 -4.49
CA GLY A 19 -6.43 -1.27 -5.30
C GLY A 19 -6.03 -2.71 -5.63
N LEU A 20 -4.79 -2.90 -6.09
CA LEU A 20 -4.24 -4.23 -6.35
C LEU A 20 -4.15 -5.09 -5.07
N HIS A 21 -3.68 -4.54 -3.95
CA HIS A 21 -3.65 -5.28 -2.69
C HIS A 21 -5.02 -5.83 -2.30
N ARG A 22 -6.05 -4.97 -2.28
CA ARG A 22 -7.43 -5.41 -1.95
C ARG A 22 -7.97 -6.40 -2.97
N TYR A 23 -7.63 -6.25 -4.24
CA TYR A 23 -8.02 -7.21 -5.27
C TYR A 23 -7.52 -8.62 -4.95
N PHE A 24 -6.26 -8.76 -4.58
CA PHE A 24 -5.69 -10.06 -4.21
C PHE A 24 -6.26 -10.61 -2.89
N VAL A 25 -6.47 -9.75 -1.89
CA VAL A 25 -7.11 -10.14 -0.62
C VAL A 25 -8.53 -10.64 -0.84
N ASP A 26 -9.33 -9.94 -1.65
CA ASP A 26 -10.72 -10.33 -1.99
C ASP A 26 -10.77 -11.64 -2.81
N ASN A 27 -9.64 -12.05 -3.40
CA ASN A 27 -9.44 -13.34 -4.06
C ASN A 27 -8.81 -14.41 -3.14
N GLY A 28 -8.66 -14.14 -1.84
CA GLY A 28 -8.21 -15.11 -0.84
C GLY A 28 -6.70 -15.31 -0.78
N TYR A 29 -5.89 -14.41 -1.34
CA TYR A 29 -4.43 -14.51 -1.26
C TYR A 29 -3.92 -14.01 0.10
N SER A 30 -2.89 -14.70 0.62
CA SER A 30 -2.10 -14.15 1.72
C SER A 30 -1.22 -13.03 1.18
N CYS A 31 -1.41 -11.81 1.68
CA CYS A 31 -0.73 -10.62 1.18
C CYS A 31 -0.02 -9.85 2.29
N THR A 32 1.03 -9.10 1.94
CA THR A 32 1.57 -8.03 2.79
C THR A 32 1.24 -6.68 2.21
N PHE A 33 1.11 -5.64 3.05
CA PHE A 33 0.91 -4.26 2.59
C PHE A 33 1.82 -3.28 3.33
N GLY A 34 2.68 -2.56 2.60
CA GLY A 34 3.60 -1.63 3.26
C GLY A 34 4.61 -2.42 4.11
N ASP A 35 4.67 -2.02 5.37
CA ASP A 35 5.36 -2.75 6.44
C ASP A 35 4.42 -3.08 7.61
N GLU A 36 3.10 -3.11 7.38
CA GLU A 36 2.13 -3.43 8.44
C GLU A 36 2.38 -4.83 9.02
N ASP A 37 2.79 -5.76 8.16
CA ASP A 37 3.18 -7.13 8.52
C ASP A 37 4.69 -7.25 8.81
N GLY A 38 5.47 -6.18 8.63
CA GLY A 38 6.92 -6.15 8.85
C GLY A 38 7.78 -6.73 7.72
N PHE A 39 7.23 -6.98 6.53
CA PHE A 39 7.98 -7.61 5.44
C PHE A 39 9.12 -6.75 4.91
N SER A 40 8.88 -5.46 4.68
CA SER A 40 9.87 -4.58 4.09
C SER A 40 11.10 -4.43 4.99
N SER A 41 10.90 -4.19 6.28
CA SER A 41 12.00 -4.10 7.24
C SER A 41 12.69 -5.46 7.46
N ARG A 42 11.91 -6.55 7.51
CA ARG A 42 12.46 -7.91 7.65
C ARG A 42 13.29 -8.34 6.46
N ALA A 43 12.83 -8.11 5.23
CA ALA A 43 13.53 -8.50 4.01
C ALA A 43 14.90 -7.80 3.93
N LEU A 44 14.96 -6.51 4.26
CA LEU A 44 16.22 -5.78 4.32
C LEU A 44 17.16 -6.34 5.41
N ASN A 45 16.62 -6.66 6.59
CA ASN A 45 17.40 -7.29 7.66
C ASN A 45 17.88 -8.69 7.25
N ASN A 46 17.05 -9.49 6.58
CA ASN A 46 17.41 -10.82 6.10
C ASN A 46 18.57 -10.73 5.12
N TYR A 47 18.48 -9.82 4.14
CA TYR A 47 19.55 -9.54 3.19
C TYR A 47 20.87 -9.19 3.89
N GLN A 48 20.84 -8.29 4.89
CA GLN A 48 22.02 -7.89 5.66
C GLN A 48 22.65 -9.04 6.47
N ASN A 49 21.86 -10.08 6.80
CA ASN A 49 22.30 -11.24 7.55
C ASN A 49 22.53 -12.48 6.66
N ASN A 50 22.53 -12.32 5.33
CA ASN A 50 22.65 -13.42 4.34
C ASN A 50 21.58 -14.51 4.54
N LEU A 51 20.37 -14.12 4.93
CA LEU A 51 19.20 -14.99 5.01
C LEU A 51 18.31 -14.78 3.77
N PRO A 52 17.56 -15.80 3.33
CA PRO A 52 16.57 -15.63 2.25
C PRO A 52 15.61 -14.48 2.56
N LEU A 53 15.32 -13.65 1.56
CA LEU A 53 14.52 -12.43 1.73
C LEU A 53 13.16 -12.70 2.38
N VAL A 54 12.53 -13.81 2.02
CA VAL A 54 11.18 -14.21 2.46
C VAL A 54 11.14 -14.94 3.81
N THR A 55 12.25 -15.06 4.52
CA THR A 55 12.29 -15.72 5.83
C THR A 55 11.30 -15.05 6.80
N GLY A 56 10.35 -15.84 7.33
CA GLY A 56 9.23 -15.38 8.17
C GLY A 56 7.94 -15.04 7.41
N PHE A 57 7.96 -15.14 6.08
CA PHE A 57 6.83 -14.87 5.18
C PHE A 57 6.61 -16.02 4.21
N GLU A 58 6.91 -17.25 4.62
CA GLU A 58 6.90 -18.44 3.77
C GLU A 58 5.52 -18.71 3.18
N SER A 59 4.45 -18.38 3.91
CA SER A 59 3.05 -18.54 3.50
C SER A 59 2.51 -17.38 2.64
N CYS A 60 3.25 -16.27 2.53
CA CYS A 60 2.80 -15.10 1.78
C CYS A 60 2.95 -15.32 0.26
N GLN A 61 1.93 -14.92 -0.48
CA GLN A 61 1.82 -15.12 -1.92
C GLN A 61 1.93 -13.81 -2.70
N PHE A 62 1.51 -12.68 -2.13
CA PHE A 62 1.56 -11.37 -2.79
C PHE A 62 2.15 -10.30 -1.89
N PHE A 63 3.30 -9.76 -2.30
CA PHE A 63 4.02 -8.74 -1.55
C PHE A 63 3.74 -7.38 -2.18
N THR A 64 3.05 -6.50 -1.45
CA THR A 64 2.65 -5.19 -1.99
C THR A 64 3.20 -4.01 -1.23
N GLN A 65 3.53 -2.95 -1.99
CA GLN A 65 4.06 -1.70 -1.46
C GLN A 65 5.23 -1.98 -0.52
N ILE A 66 6.26 -2.66 -1.00
CA ILE A 66 7.38 -3.15 -0.18
C ILE A 66 8.24 -1.95 0.25
N GLN A 67 7.79 -1.25 1.29
CA GLN A 67 8.37 -0.02 1.83
C GLN A 67 8.08 0.11 3.33
N HIS A 68 8.95 0.80 4.06
CA HIS A 68 8.75 1.17 5.47
C HIS A 68 9.27 2.59 5.75
N GLU A 69 8.93 3.17 6.89
CA GLU A 69 9.58 4.40 7.38
C GLU A 69 10.74 4.02 8.30
N ASP A 70 11.86 4.74 8.20
CA ASP A 70 12.97 4.60 9.12
C ASP A 70 12.72 5.38 10.44
N LYS A 71 13.69 5.37 11.35
CA LYS A 71 13.60 6.07 12.65
C LYS A 71 13.45 7.61 12.53
N ASN A 72 13.83 8.19 11.39
CA ASN A 72 13.73 9.62 11.11
C ASN A 72 12.42 9.96 10.37
N GLY A 73 11.62 8.95 10.00
CA GLY A 73 10.41 9.11 9.22
C GLY A 73 10.66 9.13 7.71
N ASP A 74 11.85 8.75 7.25
CA ASP A 74 12.17 8.66 5.83
C ASP A 74 11.65 7.36 5.24
N PHE A 75 11.00 7.42 4.07
CA PHE A 75 10.53 6.23 3.38
C PHE A 75 11.69 5.44 2.77
N ILE A 76 11.79 4.16 3.12
CA ILE A 76 12.67 3.16 2.52
C ILE A 76 11.86 2.28 1.59
N TYR A 77 12.04 2.46 0.28
CA TYR A 77 11.48 1.60 -0.76
C TYR A 77 12.35 0.36 -0.95
N THR A 78 12.02 -0.71 -0.22
CA THR A 78 12.88 -1.90 -0.12
C THR A 78 12.93 -2.70 -1.41
N HIS A 79 11.84 -2.75 -2.17
CA HIS A 79 11.82 -3.40 -3.49
C HIS A 79 12.87 -2.81 -4.45
N GLU A 80 13.15 -1.51 -4.36
CA GLU A 80 14.12 -0.85 -5.24
C GLU A 80 15.56 -1.20 -4.88
N ARG A 81 15.83 -1.24 -3.56
CA ARG A 81 17.13 -1.58 -3.00
C ARG A 81 17.48 -3.05 -3.24
N LEU A 82 16.47 -3.92 -3.23
CA LEU A 82 16.62 -5.37 -3.30
C LEU A 82 16.15 -5.97 -4.63
N LEU A 83 15.88 -5.16 -5.67
CA LEU A 83 15.31 -5.66 -6.92
C LEU A 83 16.10 -6.83 -7.51
N ASP A 84 17.42 -6.67 -7.63
CA ASP A 84 18.29 -7.69 -8.22
C ASP A 84 18.28 -8.97 -7.37
N SER A 85 18.39 -8.85 -6.04
CA SER A 85 18.33 -9.99 -5.12
C SER A 85 16.95 -10.66 -5.10
N LEU A 86 15.86 -9.91 -5.24
CA LEU A 86 14.50 -10.46 -5.37
C LEU A 86 14.37 -11.32 -6.62
N ILE A 87 14.90 -10.85 -7.75
CA ILE A 87 14.89 -11.59 -9.03
C ILE A 87 15.74 -12.86 -8.91
N GLU A 88 16.94 -12.75 -8.35
CA GLU A 88 17.88 -13.87 -8.20
C GLU A 88 17.35 -14.96 -7.25
N GLU A 89 16.78 -14.58 -6.10
CA GLU A 89 16.27 -15.54 -5.11
C GLU A 89 14.91 -16.13 -5.48
N GLN A 90 14.14 -15.46 -6.34
CA GLN A 90 12.78 -15.87 -6.68
C GLN A 90 12.58 -16.03 -8.20
N PRO A 91 13.32 -16.94 -8.88
CA PRO A 91 13.29 -17.07 -10.35
C PRO A 91 11.91 -17.47 -10.91
N ASN A 92 11.04 -18.05 -10.08
CA ASN A 92 9.69 -18.46 -10.47
C ASN A 92 8.59 -17.45 -10.13
N ALA A 93 8.95 -16.34 -9.46
CA ALA A 93 8.00 -15.31 -9.06
C ALA A 93 7.56 -14.44 -10.23
N LEU A 94 6.40 -13.80 -10.07
CA LEU A 94 5.87 -12.82 -11.00
C LEU A 94 6.10 -11.41 -10.46
N PHE A 95 6.51 -10.50 -11.33
CA PHE A 95 6.79 -9.11 -11.00
C PHE A 95 5.79 -8.21 -11.69
N ILE A 96 5.03 -7.47 -10.89
CA ILE A 96 4.09 -6.45 -11.36
C ILE A 96 4.73 -5.09 -11.09
N PHE A 97 5.03 -4.36 -12.16
CA PHE A 97 5.52 -2.99 -12.06
C PHE A 97 4.36 -2.03 -12.29
N ASN A 98 3.76 -1.56 -11.20
CA ASN A 98 2.68 -0.58 -11.25
C ASN A 98 3.24 0.84 -11.33
N TYR A 99 2.74 1.62 -12.28
CA TYR A 99 3.24 2.96 -12.52
C TYR A 99 2.14 3.91 -13.01
N LEU A 100 2.44 5.20 -12.92
CA LEU A 100 1.71 6.29 -13.54
C LEU A 100 2.67 7.03 -14.46
N PRO A 101 2.21 7.64 -15.57
CA PRO A 101 3.04 8.60 -16.30
C PRO A 101 3.66 9.62 -15.34
N VAL A 102 4.96 9.90 -15.49
CA VAL A 102 5.76 10.63 -14.49
C VAL A 102 5.10 11.93 -14.01
N GLU A 103 4.50 12.72 -14.91
CA GLU A 103 3.79 13.95 -14.54
C GLU A 103 2.59 13.70 -13.63
N LYS A 104 1.79 12.66 -13.92
CA LYS A 104 0.64 12.29 -13.10
C LYS A 104 1.09 11.78 -11.73
N TRP A 105 2.18 11.02 -11.69
CA TRP A 105 2.75 10.55 -10.44
C TRP A 105 3.26 11.70 -9.58
N LEU A 106 3.98 12.67 -10.16
CA LEU A 106 4.46 13.86 -9.46
C LEU A 106 3.30 14.71 -8.93
N GLU A 107 2.27 14.96 -9.74
CA GLU A 107 1.07 15.68 -9.33
C GLU A 107 0.36 14.98 -8.16
N GLN A 108 0.18 13.66 -8.25
CA GLN A 108 -0.46 12.88 -7.20
C GLN A 108 0.37 12.85 -5.91
N ARG A 109 1.70 12.72 -6.03
CA ARG A 109 2.61 12.72 -4.88
C ARG A 109 2.68 14.09 -4.20
N ALA A 110 2.68 15.17 -4.99
CA ALA A 110 2.68 16.54 -4.48
C ALA A 110 1.36 16.91 -3.78
N SER A 111 0.23 16.46 -4.33
CA SER A 111 -1.10 16.67 -3.74
C SER A 111 -1.39 15.75 -2.56
N CYS A 112 -0.64 14.65 -2.41
CA CYS A 112 -0.75 13.75 -1.27
C CYS A 112 -0.35 14.48 0.03
N TYR A 113 -1.27 14.51 0.98
CA TYR A 113 -1.12 15.32 2.19
C TYR A 113 0.16 15.00 2.95
N GLY A 114 0.97 16.02 3.18
CA GLY A 114 2.20 15.95 3.97
C GLY A 114 3.42 15.37 3.24
N TYR A 115 3.29 14.76 2.05
CA TYR A 115 4.45 14.20 1.33
C TYR A 115 5.44 15.28 0.93
N LEU A 116 5.01 16.26 0.13
CA LEU A 116 5.87 17.34 -0.36
C LEU A 116 6.47 18.18 0.79
N PRO A 117 5.68 18.68 1.78
CA PRO A 117 6.25 19.44 2.90
C PRO A 117 7.25 18.64 3.75
N LYS A 118 7.01 17.34 3.99
CA LYS A 118 7.93 16.49 4.74
C LYS A 118 9.24 16.30 3.99
N THR A 119 9.18 16.01 2.69
CA THR A 119 10.39 15.83 1.87
C THR A 119 11.17 17.13 1.71
N THR A 120 10.51 18.27 1.48
CA THR A 120 11.14 19.61 1.48
C THR A 120 11.91 19.84 2.77
N LYS A 121 11.28 19.57 3.92
CA LYS A 121 11.93 19.73 5.23
C LYS A 121 13.10 18.76 5.44
N ALA A 122 12.93 17.49 5.09
CA ALA A 122 13.95 16.45 5.29
C ALA A 122 15.20 16.69 4.43
N LEU A 123 15.01 17.12 3.17
CA LEU A 123 16.11 17.36 2.23
C LEU A 123 16.68 18.78 2.32
N GLY A 124 16.00 19.72 2.98
CA GLY A 124 16.39 21.13 2.99
C GLY A 124 16.28 21.78 1.60
N LEU A 125 15.38 21.29 0.76
CA LEU A 125 15.19 21.73 -0.64
C LEU A 125 13.90 22.53 -0.80
N SER A 126 13.86 23.43 -1.78
CA SER A 126 12.60 24.04 -2.23
C SER A 126 11.65 22.99 -2.84
N GLU A 127 10.35 23.29 -2.90
CA GLU A 127 9.36 22.40 -3.52
C GLU A 127 9.73 22.03 -4.97
N ALA A 128 10.16 23.01 -5.77
CA ALA A 128 10.58 22.78 -7.15
C ALA A 128 11.78 21.81 -7.24
N GLN A 129 12.75 21.93 -6.34
CA GLN A 129 13.89 21.01 -6.27
C GLN A 129 13.47 19.61 -5.80
N VAL A 130 12.48 19.50 -4.91
CA VAL A 130 11.92 18.20 -4.51
C VAL A 130 11.20 17.52 -5.68
N LEU A 131 10.43 18.27 -6.47
CA LEU A 131 9.77 17.71 -7.66
C LEU A 131 10.77 17.21 -8.68
N GLU A 132 11.86 17.96 -8.92
CA GLU A 132 12.93 17.51 -9.82
C GLU A 132 13.66 16.29 -9.26
N HIS A 133 13.98 16.29 -7.96
CA HIS A 133 14.58 15.14 -7.29
C HIS A 133 13.71 13.88 -7.41
N TRP A 134 12.39 14.01 -7.23
CA TRP A 134 11.45 12.91 -7.41
C TRP A 134 11.36 12.44 -8.87
N ARG A 135 11.44 13.37 -9.83
CA ARG A 135 11.47 13.04 -11.26
C ARG A 135 12.70 12.23 -11.62
N ASP A 136 13.88 12.68 -11.23
CA ASP A 136 15.15 12.00 -11.50
C ASP A 136 15.14 10.58 -10.91
N TYR A 137 14.69 10.48 -9.66
CA TYR A 137 14.49 9.21 -8.97
C TYR A 137 13.53 8.29 -9.72
N TYR A 138 12.36 8.81 -10.12
CA TYR A 138 11.36 8.05 -10.85
C TYR A 138 11.93 7.48 -12.15
N LEU A 139 12.61 8.32 -12.95
CA LEU A 139 13.17 7.91 -14.23
C LEU A 139 14.28 6.87 -14.05
N ALA A 140 15.17 7.07 -13.07
CA ALA A 140 16.25 6.14 -12.78
C ALA A 140 15.72 4.76 -12.35
N TYR A 141 14.70 4.72 -11.48
CA TYR A 141 14.13 3.44 -11.06
C TYR A 141 13.30 2.77 -12.17
N TYR A 142 12.56 3.56 -12.96
CA TYR A 142 11.85 3.05 -14.13
C TYR A 142 12.82 2.38 -15.11
N GLU A 143 13.92 3.05 -15.48
CA GLU A 143 14.96 2.49 -16.35
C GLU A 143 15.57 1.22 -15.77
N LYS A 144 15.85 1.20 -14.45
CA LYS A 144 16.34 0.00 -13.76
C LYS A 144 15.38 -1.18 -13.94
N VAL A 145 14.08 -1.01 -13.67
CA VAL A 145 13.09 -2.08 -13.81
C VAL A 145 13.00 -2.58 -15.24
N ILE A 146 12.86 -1.66 -16.20
CA ILE A 146 12.76 -2.00 -17.63
C ILE A 146 14.00 -2.76 -18.09
N SER A 147 15.20 -2.29 -17.78
CA SER A 147 16.46 -2.94 -18.19
C SER A 147 16.62 -4.37 -17.66
N ARG A 148 15.97 -4.69 -16.53
CA ARG A 148 16.08 -5.99 -15.86
C ARG A 148 14.97 -6.97 -16.25
N LEU A 149 13.76 -6.48 -16.48
CA LEU A 149 12.56 -7.32 -16.54
C LEU A 149 11.80 -7.20 -17.86
N GLU A 150 12.04 -6.18 -18.68
CA GLU A 150 11.35 -6.06 -19.97
C GLU A 150 11.65 -7.26 -20.87
N GLY A 151 10.61 -7.81 -21.49
CA GLY A 151 10.69 -9.00 -22.34
C GLY A 151 10.78 -10.34 -21.59
N THR A 152 10.86 -10.34 -20.26
CA THR A 152 10.80 -11.56 -19.46
C THR A 152 9.35 -12.07 -19.33
N GLU A 153 9.16 -13.40 -19.32
CA GLU A 153 7.82 -14.00 -19.25
C GLU A 153 7.11 -13.71 -17.92
N ASN A 154 7.86 -13.48 -16.86
CA ASN A 154 7.34 -13.28 -15.50
C ASN A 154 7.15 -11.81 -15.11
N TYR A 155 7.14 -10.89 -16.07
CA TYR A 155 6.99 -9.45 -15.86
C TYR A 155 5.69 -8.90 -16.46
N PHE A 156 5.03 -8.00 -15.72
CA PHE A 156 3.87 -7.25 -16.21
C PHE A 156 3.96 -5.76 -15.82
N ALA A 157 3.87 -4.88 -16.82
CA ALA A 157 3.80 -3.44 -16.64
C ALA A 157 2.33 -3.00 -16.43
N TYR A 158 1.98 -2.58 -15.22
CA TYR A 158 0.63 -2.14 -14.87
C TYR A 158 0.53 -0.62 -14.94
N ASN A 159 -0.10 -0.08 -15.99
CA ASN A 159 -0.31 1.35 -16.15
C ASN A 159 -1.58 1.81 -15.42
N HIS A 160 -1.42 2.37 -14.22
CA HIS A 160 -2.55 2.81 -13.41
C HIS A 160 -3.38 3.92 -14.07
N SER A 161 -2.82 4.66 -15.03
CA SER A 161 -3.59 5.69 -15.75
C SER A 161 -4.68 5.12 -16.66
N ASN A 162 -4.62 3.83 -16.98
CA ASN A 162 -5.64 3.07 -17.72
C ASN A 162 -6.14 1.89 -16.85
N GLU A 163 -6.46 2.17 -15.59
CA GLU A 163 -6.75 1.18 -14.54
C GLU A 163 -7.65 0.00 -14.97
N ASN A 164 -8.78 0.28 -15.62
CA ASN A 164 -9.75 -0.74 -16.04
C ASN A 164 -9.19 -1.71 -17.10
N GLU A 165 -8.39 -1.20 -18.03
CA GLU A 165 -7.74 -2.02 -19.06
C GLU A 165 -6.57 -2.80 -18.44
N SER A 166 -5.73 -2.12 -17.66
CA SER A 166 -4.56 -2.75 -17.04
C SER A 166 -4.93 -3.84 -16.03
N VAL A 167 -6.06 -3.74 -15.31
CA VAL A 167 -6.49 -4.82 -14.40
C VAL A 167 -7.03 -6.04 -15.16
N LEU A 168 -7.68 -5.83 -16.30
CA LEU A 168 -8.12 -6.90 -17.17
C LEU A 168 -6.92 -7.65 -17.75
N GLU A 169 -5.94 -6.92 -18.26
CA GLU A 169 -4.70 -7.48 -18.81
C GLU A 169 -3.85 -8.18 -17.75
N LEU A 170 -3.72 -7.57 -16.56
CA LEU A 170 -3.06 -8.20 -15.42
C LEU A 170 -3.73 -9.53 -15.07
N THR A 171 -5.06 -9.58 -15.04
CA THR A 171 -5.80 -10.81 -14.73
C THR A 171 -5.54 -11.89 -15.78
N ARG A 172 -5.42 -11.53 -17.06
CA ARG A 172 -5.05 -12.46 -18.13
C ARG A 172 -3.60 -12.94 -18.00
N PHE A 173 -2.66 -12.05 -17.71
CA PHE A 173 -1.26 -12.38 -17.45
C PHE A 173 -1.11 -13.35 -16.28
N LEU A 174 -1.84 -13.14 -15.19
CA LEU A 174 -1.84 -14.05 -14.05
C LEU A 174 -2.45 -15.41 -14.43
N ALA A 175 -3.55 -15.41 -15.21
CA ALA A 175 -4.18 -16.64 -15.66
C ALA A 175 -3.27 -17.49 -16.55
N SER A 176 -2.46 -16.89 -17.43
CA SER A 176 -1.47 -17.62 -18.23
C SER A 176 -0.37 -18.26 -17.38
N HIS A 177 -0.18 -17.79 -16.15
CA HIS A 177 0.74 -18.35 -15.16
C HIS A 177 0.03 -19.28 -14.13
N GLY A 178 -1.22 -19.67 -14.39
CA GLY A 178 -1.98 -20.57 -13.53
C GLY A 178 -2.52 -19.91 -12.25
N ILE A 179 -2.58 -18.58 -12.19
CA ILE A 179 -3.14 -17.79 -11.09
C ILE A 179 -4.50 -17.26 -11.54
N THR A 180 -5.58 -17.76 -10.94
CA THR A 180 -6.93 -17.32 -11.26
C THR A 180 -7.41 -16.28 -10.25
N LEU A 181 -7.79 -15.11 -10.74
CA LEU A 181 -8.47 -14.06 -9.97
C LEU A 181 -9.86 -13.81 -10.56
N ASN A 182 -10.85 -13.59 -9.71
CA ASN A 182 -12.19 -13.17 -10.08
C ASN A 182 -12.22 -11.65 -10.31
N LEU A 183 -12.12 -11.23 -11.56
CA LEU A 183 -12.13 -9.81 -11.96
C LEU A 183 -13.31 -9.00 -11.37
N ALA A 184 -14.47 -9.62 -11.15
CA ALA A 184 -15.64 -8.93 -10.58
C ALA A 184 -15.45 -8.46 -9.12
N THR A 185 -14.42 -8.96 -8.43
CA THR A 185 -14.05 -8.50 -7.08
C THR A 185 -13.24 -7.21 -7.10
N TYR A 186 -12.65 -6.84 -8.24
CA TYR A 186 -11.89 -5.61 -8.35
C TYR A 186 -12.78 -4.38 -8.16
N LYS A 187 -12.36 -3.48 -7.27
CA LYS A 187 -13.05 -2.21 -7.01
C LYS A 187 -12.02 -1.08 -7.05
N PRO A 188 -12.13 -0.15 -8.01
CA PRO A 188 -11.32 1.05 -8.07
C PRO A 188 -11.35 1.80 -6.75
N ILE A 189 -10.17 2.23 -6.28
CA ILE A 189 -10.05 3.01 -5.04
C ILE A 189 -9.12 4.19 -5.32
N SER A 190 -9.57 5.39 -4.96
CA SER A 190 -8.67 6.52 -4.84
C SER A 190 -7.75 6.30 -3.62
N GLU A 191 -6.44 6.18 -3.85
CA GLU A 191 -5.46 6.13 -2.76
C GLU A 191 -5.40 7.49 -2.06
N ILE A 192 -6.22 7.68 -1.03
CA ILE A 192 -6.04 8.75 -0.05
C ILE A 192 -5.13 8.20 1.05
N ARG A 193 -3.81 8.26 0.84
CA ARG A 193 -2.84 7.93 1.91
C ARG A 193 -2.73 9.13 2.83
N GLY A 194 -3.35 9.05 4.01
CA GLY A 194 -3.10 10.06 5.04
C GLY A 194 -1.67 10.00 5.55
N SER A 195 -1.06 11.16 5.82
CA SER A 195 0.26 11.27 6.46
C SER A 195 0.27 10.61 7.85
N THR A 196 1.45 10.37 8.44
CA THR A 196 1.59 9.97 9.85
C THR A 196 0.85 10.92 10.80
N ASP A 197 0.81 12.23 10.49
CA ASP A 197 0.06 13.22 11.25
C ASP A 197 -1.45 13.06 11.06
N GLN A 198 -1.92 12.80 9.84
CA GLN A 198 -3.32 12.46 9.59
C GLN A 198 -3.71 11.15 10.26
N ARG A 199 -2.84 10.13 10.25
CA ARG A 199 -3.05 8.87 10.99
C ARG A 199 -3.11 9.13 12.50
N PHE A 200 -2.24 10.00 13.01
CA PHE A 200 -2.27 10.44 14.40
C PHE A 200 -3.56 11.21 14.73
N HIS A 201 -4.02 12.12 13.86
CA HIS A 201 -5.26 12.85 14.05
C HIS A 201 -6.49 11.94 13.95
N VAL A 202 -6.54 11.05 12.97
CA VAL A 202 -7.60 10.04 12.82
C VAL A 202 -7.60 9.08 14.01
N GLN A 203 -6.42 8.66 14.48
CA GLN A 203 -6.28 7.88 15.70
C GLN A 203 -6.77 8.67 16.92
N ASN A 204 -6.43 9.95 17.07
CA ASN A 204 -6.92 10.77 18.17
C ASN A 204 -8.44 10.97 18.10
N ILE A 205 -9.01 11.13 16.90
CA ILE A 205 -10.46 11.18 16.69
C ILE A 205 -11.10 9.84 17.11
N ARG A 206 -10.46 8.70 16.79
CA ARG A 206 -10.89 7.37 17.25
C ARG A 206 -10.81 7.22 18.76
N GLU A 207 -9.69 7.57 19.39
CA GLU A 207 -9.52 7.49 20.84
C GLU A 207 -10.52 8.40 21.56
N ALA A 208 -10.78 9.59 21.01
CA ALA A 208 -11.85 10.45 21.49
C ALA A 208 -13.23 9.77 21.35
N ALA A 209 -13.52 9.12 20.22
CA ALA A 209 -14.76 8.37 20.04
C ALA A 209 -14.93 7.26 21.09
N LEU A 210 -13.87 6.51 21.38
CA LEU A 210 -13.86 5.48 22.43
C LEU A 210 -14.09 6.09 23.82
N TYR A 211 -13.46 7.23 24.11
CA TYR A 211 -13.65 7.94 25.36
C TYR A 211 -15.12 8.36 25.58
N PHE A 212 -15.74 8.98 24.58
CA PHE A 212 -17.14 9.39 24.69
C PHE A 212 -18.07 8.20 24.88
N ARG A 213 -17.80 7.09 24.19
CA ARG A 213 -18.59 5.85 24.32
C ARG A 213 -18.49 5.23 25.72
N TYR A 214 -17.27 4.97 26.20
CA TYR A 214 -17.05 4.13 27.38
C TYR A 214 -16.91 4.91 28.69
N HIS A 215 -16.58 6.21 28.63
CA HIS A 215 -16.34 7.02 29.83
C HIS A 215 -17.30 8.19 30.01
N ARG A 216 -17.98 8.63 28.95
CA ARG A 216 -19.02 9.66 29.02
C ARG A 216 -20.43 9.13 28.72
N PHE A 217 -20.53 7.86 28.31
CA PHE A 217 -21.78 7.21 27.90
C PHE A 217 -22.56 7.98 26.81
N ASP A 218 -21.85 8.79 26.03
CA ASP A 218 -22.39 9.62 24.96
C ASP A 218 -22.13 8.94 23.60
N ILE A 219 -23.07 8.06 23.24
CA ILE A 219 -22.98 7.28 22.00
C ILE A 219 -23.11 8.14 20.73
N ASP A 220 -23.76 9.30 20.81
CA ASP A 220 -23.96 10.17 19.65
C ASP A 220 -22.67 10.89 19.27
N THR A 221 -21.99 11.47 20.26
CA THR A 221 -20.67 12.06 20.04
C THR A 221 -19.66 10.99 19.59
N ALA A 222 -19.70 9.80 20.18
CA ALA A 222 -18.85 8.68 19.76
C ALA A 222 -19.08 8.26 18.30
N ILE A 223 -20.34 8.12 17.86
CA ILE A 223 -20.67 7.79 16.47
C ILE A 223 -20.20 8.89 15.52
N ASN A 224 -20.45 10.17 15.84
CA ASN A 224 -20.06 11.28 14.98
C ASN A 224 -18.55 11.36 14.79
N LEU A 225 -17.78 11.21 15.86
CA LEU A 225 -16.32 11.18 15.81
C LEU A 225 -15.81 10.00 14.98
N LEU A 226 -16.37 8.81 15.18
CA LEU A 226 -15.97 7.62 14.42
C LEU A 226 -16.33 7.73 12.93
N GLN A 227 -17.46 8.36 12.59
CA GLN A 227 -17.82 8.70 11.21
C GLN A 227 -16.84 9.68 10.57
N GLU A 228 -16.40 10.69 11.32
CA GLU A 228 -15.42 11.65 10.83
C GLU A 228 -14.07 10.97 10.59
N ALA A 229 -13.61 10.11 11.51
CA ALA A 229 -12.42 9.28 11.32
C ALA A 229 -12.52 8.40 10.05
N GLU A 230 -13.67 7.76 9.81
CA GLU A 230 -13.90 6.91 8.63
C GLU A 230 -13.77 7.69 7.31
N LYS A 231 -14.29 8.92 7.24
CA LYS A 231 -14.18 9.77 6.04
C LYS A 231 -12.72 10.05 5.66
N HIS A 232 -11.87 10.28 6.65
CA HIS A 232 -10.48 10.68 6.46
C HIS A 232 -9.51 9.49 6.38
N GLN A 233 -9.95 8.27 6.72
CA GLN A 233 -9.18 7.04 6.53
C GLN A 233 -10.10 5.82 6.32
N PRO A 234 -10.62 5.61 5.09
CA PRO A 234 -11.55 4.52 4.78
C PRO A 234 -10.91 3.11 4.79
N CYS A 235 -9.69 2.96 5.33
CA CYS A 235 -8.93 1.72 5.32
C CYS A 235 -8.62 1.26 6.77
N ARG A 236 -9.64 0.68 7.41
CA ARG A 236 -9.50 -0.37 8.42
C ARG A 236 -10.87 -1.02 8.60
N TYR A 237 -10.96 -2.33 8.39
CA TYR A 237 -12.15 -3.15 8.67
C TYR A 237 -12.79 -2.80 10.04
N TYR A 238 -11.95 -2.42 11.00
CA TYR A 238 -12.32 -1.93 12.32
C TYR A 238 -13.34 -0.77 12.32
N PHE A 239 -13.15 0.30 11.53
CA PHE A 239 -14.03 1.47 11.58
C PHE A 239 -15.44 1.14 11.08
N LYS A 240 -15.53 0.40 9.98
CA LYS A 240 -16.81 0.08 9.33
C LYS A 240 -17.67 -0.86 10.18
N ASP A 241 -17.05 -1.86 10.80
CA ASP A 241 -17.76 -2.86 11.61
C ASP A 241 -18.15 -2.29 12.98
N GLU A 242 -17.27 -1.52 13.65
CA GLU A 242 -17.60 -0.85 14.89
C GLU A 242 -18.67 0.22 14.69
N LEU A 243 -18.55 1.04 13.64
CA LEU A 243 -19.55 2.07 13.37
C LEU A 243 -20.93 1.47 13.08
N LYS A 244 -20.98 0.38 12.30
CA LYS A 244 -22.22 -0.35 12.04
C LYS A 244 -22.82 -0.92 13.34
N LYS A 245 -21.98 -1.52 14.19
CA LYS A 245 -22.38 -2.05 15.49
C LYS A 245 -22.91 -0.95 16.40
N TRP A 246 -22.21 0.18 16.53
CA TRP A 246 -22.59 1.27 17.43
C TRP A 246 -23.88 1.96 16.96
N LYS A 247 -24.07 2.14 15.64
CA LYS A 247 -25.34 2.63 15.08
C LYS A 247 -26.51 1.70 15.39
N LEU A 248 -26.28 0.39 15.44
CA LEU A 248 -27.31 -0.58 15.81
C LEU A 248 -27.62 -0.51 17.31
N GLU A 249 -26.58 -0.46 18.15
CA GLU A 249 -26.67 -0.39 19.61
C GLU A 249 -27.29 0.92 20.12
N LYS A 250 -27.12 2.04 19.39
CA LYS A 250 -27.78 3.32 19.71
C LYS A 250 -29.29 3.16 19.91
N LYS A 251 -29.93 2.25 19.17
CA LYS A 251 -31.39 1.99 19.28
C LYS A 251 -31.81 1.43 20.64
N THR A 252 -30.87 0.82 21.36
CA THR A 252 -31.09 0.18 22.67
C THR A 252 -30.26 0.84 23.78
N TRP A 253 -29.56 1.93 23.49
CA TRP A 253 -28.68 2.62 24.43
C TRP A 253 -29.52 3.39 25.43
N LYS A 254 -29.43 3.01 26.71
CA LYS A 254 -29.99 3.77 27.81
C LYS A 254 -28.84 4.56 28.42
N SER A 255 -28.90 5.89 28.34
CA SER A 255 -28.02 6.76 29.11
C SER A 255 -28.26 6.49 30.60
N GLU A 256 -27.20 6.20 31.35
CA GLU A 256 -27.22 6.31 32.81
C GLU A 256 -27.21 7.78 33.24
#